data_AF-A0A811NLT3-F1
#
_entry.id   AF-A0A811NLT3-F1
#
_cell.length_a   1.000
_cell.length_b   1.000
_cell.length_c   1.000
_cell.angle_alpha   90.00
_cell.angle_beta   90.00
_cell.angle_gamma   90.00
#
_symmetry.space_group_name_H-M   'P 1'
#
loop_
_entity.id
_entity.type
_entity.pdbx_description
1 polymer ?
#
loop_
_entity_poly.entity_id
_entity_poly.type
_entity_poly.pdbx_seq_one_letter_code
_entity_poly.pdbx_strand_id
1 'polypeptide(L)'
;MASTRSTTAVPVIGLGTAVIFLQQDDTKNAVLAAIELGFRHFDTAYLYGTEKPLGEGVAEAVRRGLIKSREEVFVTSKLWCTQCHPDL
;
A
#
# COMPACT_ATOMS: atom_id res chain seq x y z
N MET A 1 7.59 12.26 -8.65
CA MET A 1 8.44 11.15 -8.17
C MET A 1 9.66 11.75 -7.50
N ALA A 2 10.12 11.19 -6.37
CA ALA A 2 11.41 11.48 -5.79
C ALA A 2 12.43 10.44 -6.28
N SER A 3 13.64 10.92 -6.55
CA SER A 3 14.80 10.06 -6.76
C SER A 3 15.25 9.49 -5.41
N THR A 4 15.49 8.19 -5.35
CA THR A 4 16.08 7.56 -4.17
C THR A 4 17.55 7.23 -4.42
N ARG A 5 18.29 6.82 -3.39
CA ARG A 5 19.63 6.25 -3.58
C ARG A 5 19.61 4.91 -4.35
N SER A 6 18.42 4.31 -4.47
CA SER A 6 18.16 3.14 -5.32
C SER A 6 17.71 3.61 -6.72
N THR A 7 17.79 2.74 -7.72
CA THR A 7 17.30 2.99 -9.08
C THR A 7 15.77 3.11 -9.17
N THR A 8 15.05 2.85 -8.07
CA THR A 8 13.59 2.95 -8.02
C THR A 8 13.13 4.36 -7.67
N ALA A 9 12.28 4.92 -8.52
CA ALA A 9 11.59 6.18 -8.27
C ALA A 9 10.35 5.95 -7.38
N VAL A 10 10.12 6.84 -6.41
CA VAL A 10 9.01 6.72 -5.45
C VAL A 10 8.04 7.89 -5.61
N PRO A 11 6.71 7.69 -5.62
CA PRO A 11 5.77 8.81 -5.62
C PRO A 11 5.91 9.65 -4.35
N VAL A 12 5.96 10.98 -4.53
CA VAL A 12 6.24 11.94 -3.44
C VAL A 12 5.06 12.14 -2.49
N ILE A 13 3.86 11.75 -2.92
CA ILE A 13 2.65 11.73 -2.12
C ILE A 13 2.24 10.27 -1.94
N GLY A 14 2.05 9.85 -0.70
CA GLY A 14 1.58 8.51 -0.35
C GLY A 14 0.37 8.56 0.58
N LEU A 15 -0.46 7.54 0.50
CA LEU A 15 -1.58 7.31 1.42
C LEU A 15 -1.13 6.36 2.55
N GLY A 16 -1.23 6.80 3.80
CA GLY A 16 -1.06 5.93 4.96
C GLY A 16 -2.33 5.11 5.24
N THR A 17 -2.16 3.83 5.61
CA THR A 17 -3.26 2.89 5.89
C THR A 17 -3.35 2.46 7.36
N ALA A 18 -2.73 3.20 8.28
CA ALA A 18 -2.92 2.98 9.71
C ALA A 18 -4.31 3.47 10.15
N VAL A 19 -5.03 2.63 10.89
CA VAL A 19 -6.36 2.92 11.44
C VAL A 19 -6.40 2.53 12.91
N ILE A 20 -7.25 3.20 13.70
CA ILE A 20 -7.43 2.88 15.12
C ILE A 20 -8.25 1.58 15.27
N PHE A 21 -9.33 1.47 14.49
CA PHE A 21 -10.20 0.30 14.46
C PHE A 21 -10.18 -0.28 13.06
N LEU A 22 -9.72 -1.52 12.94
CA LEU A 22 -9.55 -2.18 11.66
C LEU A 22 -10.89 -2.58 11.07
N GLN A 23 -11.28 -1.90 10.00
CA GLN A 23 -12.40 -2.27 9.13
C GLN A 23 -11.86 -2.60 7.75
N GLN A 24 -11.93 -3.89 7.39
CA GLN A 24 -11.31 -4.43 6.17
C GLN A 24 -11.89 -3.80 4.90
N ASP A 25 -13.22 -3.73 4.82
CA ASP A 25 -13.92 -3.16 3.66
C ASP A 25 -13.66 -1.66 3.52
N ASP A 26 -13.66 -0.91 4.61
CA ASP A 26 -13.38 0.54 4.58
C ASP A 26 -11.94 0.81 4.11
N THR A 27 -10.98 0.00 4.55
CA THR A 27 -9.59 0.10 4.11
C THR A 27 -9.48 -0.16 2.60
N LYS A 28 -10.12 -1.22 2.12
CA LYS A 28 -10.14 -1.55 0.69
C LYS A 28 -10.80 -0.45 -0.14
N ASN A 29 -11.93 0.07 0.31
CA ASN A 29 -12.66 1.15 -0.36
C ASN A 29 -11.84 2.44 -0.40
N ALA A 30 -11.15 2.78 0.69
CA ALA A 30 -10.24 3.93 0.74
C ALA A 30 -9.07 3.79 -0.24
N VAL A 31 -8.49 2.59 -0.36
CA VAL A 31 -7.44 2.30 -1.35
C VAL A 31 -7.96 2.47 -2.78
N LEU A 32 -9.14 1.94 -3.10
CA LEU A 32 -9.75 2.09 -4.42
C LEU A 32 -10.00 3.57 -4.76
N ALA A 33 -10.62 4.31 -3.84
CA ALA A 33 -10.89 5.74 -4.02
C ALA A 33 -9.59 6.54 -4.22
N ALA A 34 -8.53 6.22 -3.47
CA ALA A 34 -7.24 6.87 -3.63
C ALA A 34 -6.61 6.58 -5.00
N ILE A 35 -6.72 5.35 -5.52
CA ILE A 35 -6.26 5.00 -6.86
C ILE A 35 -7.01 5.82 -7.93
N GLU A 36 -8.33 5.95 -7.80
CA GLU A 36 -9.18 6.77 -8.67
C GLU A 36 -8.77 8.25 -8.64
N LEU A 37 -8.35 8.75 -7.46
CA LEU A 37 -7.83 10.12 -7.28
C LEU A 37 -6.37 10.30 -7.75
N GLY A 38 -5.71 9.25 -8.23
CA GLY A 38 -4.35 9.31 -8.78
C GLY A 38 -3.22 8.95 -7.80
N PHE A 39 -3.52 8.50 -6.58
CA PHE A 39 -2.49 8.00 -5.67
C PHE A 39 -1.84 6.75 -6.25
N ARG A 40 -0.51 6.71 -6.15
CA ARG A 40 0.31 5.56 -6.58
C ARG A 40 1.28 5.08 -5.52
N HIS A 41 1.31 5.69 -4.33
CA HIS A 41 2.11 5.21 -3.21
C HIS A 41 1.19 4.93 -2.03
N PHE A 42 1.28 3.71 -1.50
CA PHE A 42 0.53 3.25 -0.33
C PHE A 42 1.49 2.77 0.74
N ASP A 43 1.28 3.24 1.96
CA ASP A 43 2.08 2.88 3.14
C ASP A 43 1.23 2.02 4.09
N THR A 44 1.75 0.84 4.42
CA THR A 44 1.17 -0.11 5.36
C THR A 44 2.27 -0.70 6.27
N ALA A 45 1.92 -1.62 7.14
CA ALA A 45 2.83 -2.34 8.01
C ALA A 45 2.16 -3.62 8.54
N TYR A 46 2.96 -4.62 8.91
CA TYR A 46 2.47 -5.82 9.59
C TYR A 46 1.55 -5.50 10.77
N LEU A 47 1.95 -4.54 11.62
CA LEU A 47 1.18 -4.15 12.80
C LEU A 47 -0.24 -3.63 12.47
N TYR A 48 -0.42 -3.01 11.31
CA TYR A 48 -1.68 -2.33 10.99
C TYR A 48 -2.81 -3.31 10.67
N GLY A 49 -2.46 -4.55 10.26
CA GLY A 49 -3.45 -5.53 9.79
C GLY A 49 -4.15 -5.13 8.47
N THR A 50 -3.67 -4.07 7.80
CA THR A 50 -4.25 -3.51 6.57
C THR A 50 -3.59 -3.99 5.28
N GLU A 51 -2.57 -4.85 5.36
CA GLU A 51 -1.87 -5.38 4.18
C GLU A 51 -2.80 -6.17 3.25
N LYS A 52 -3.62 -7.06 3.82
CA LYS A 52 -4.60 -7.85 3.05
C LYS A 52 -5.64 -6.97 2.32
N PRO A 53 -6.38 -6.07 2.97
CA PRO A 53 -7.39 -5.25 2.29
C PRO A 53 -6.75 -4.26 1.31
N LEU A 54 -5.52 -3.78 1.56
CA LEU A 54 -4.75 -3.02 0.58
C LEU A 54 -4.45 -3.85 -0.67
N GLY A 55 -3.96 -5.08 -0.50
CA GLY A 55 -3.68 -6.00 -1.62
C GLY A 55 -4.92 -6.31 -2.44
N GLU A 56 -6.05 -6.56 -1.77
CA GLU A 56 -7.35 -6.76 -2.43
C GLU A 56 -7.83 -5.52 -3.18
N GLY A 57 -7.64 -4.33 -2.62
CA GLY A 57 -7.96 -3.05 -3.26
C GLY A 57 -7.13 -2.81 -4.52
N VAL A 58 -5.82 -3.06 -4.47
CA VAL A 58 -4.93 -2.95 -5.64
C VAL A 58 -5.30 -3.96 -6.72
N ALA A 59 -5.56 -5.22 -6.34
CA ALA A 59 -5.95 -6.25 -7.30
C ALA A 59 -7.30 -5.94 -7.97
N GLU A 60 -8.25 -5.40 -7.22
CA GLU A 60 -9.53 -4.93 -7.75
C GLU A 60 -9.35 -3.72 -8.68
N ALA A 61 -8.45 -2.79 -8.35
CA ALA A 61 -8.15 -1.66 -9.22
C ALA A 61 -7.58 -2.09 -10.58
N VAL A 62 -6.73 -3.12 -10.60
CA VAL A 62 -6.25 -3.72 -11.85
C VAL A 62 -7.40 -4.37 -12.63
N ARG A 63 -8.25 -5.17 -11.96
CA ARG A 63 -9.42 -5.81 -12.61
C ARG A 63 -10.40 -4.80 -13.21
N ARG A 64 -10.63 -3.69 -12.51
CA ARG A 64 -11.50 -2.58 -12.96
C ARG A 64 -10.84 -1.67 -14.00
N GLY A 65 -9.55 -1.86 -14.29
CA GLY A 65 -8.80 -1.02 -15.22
C GLY A 65 -8.49 0.40 -14.71
N LEU A 66 -8.58 0.63 -13.40
CA LEU A 66 -8.20 1.92 -12.78
C LEU A 66 -6.69 2.16 -12.82
N ILE A 67 -5.91 1.08 -12.86
CA ILE A 67 -4.48 1.02 -13.15
C ILE A 67 -4.23 -0.15 -14.08
N LYS A 68 -3.21 -0.08 -14.95
CA LYS A 68 -2.97 -1.14 -15.94
C LYS A 68 -2.43 -2.42 -15.31
N SER A 69 -1.65 -2.30 -14.24
CA SER A 69 -0.97 -3.43 -13.61
C SER A 69 -0.48 -3.09 -12.20
N ARG A 70 0.03 -4.10 -11.48
CA ARG A 70 0.54 -3.95 -10.11
C ARG A 70 1.73 -2.98 -10.07
N GLU A 71 2.53 -2.91 -11.13
CA GLU A 71 3.74 -2.10 -11.21
C GLU A 71 3.45 -0.59 -11.17
N GLU A 72 2.21 -0.17 -11.40
CA GLU A 72 1.84 1.24 -11.29
C GLU A 72 1.78 1.75 -9.84
N VAL A 73 1.72 0.86 -8.85
CA VAL A 73 1.68 1.26 -7.43
C VAL A 73 2.97 0.91 -6.69
N PHE A 74 3.43 1.82 -5.87
CA PHE A 74 4.49 1.64 -4.89
C PHE A 74 3.85 1.30 -3.54
N VAL A 75 4.22 0.16 -2.95
CA VAL A 75 3.70 -0.27 -1.64
C VAL A 75 4.85 -0.38 -0.66
N THR A 76 4.73 0.32 0.46
CA THR A 76 5.66 0.25 1.58
C THR A 76 5.05 -0.64 2.67
N SER A 77 5.80 -1.63 3.16
CA SER A 77 5.49 -2.35 4.40
C SER A 77 6.66 -2.22 5.38
N LYS A 78 6.45 -2.65 6.63
CA LYS A 78 7.40 -2.48 7.73
C LYS A 78 7.51 -3.78 8.52
N LEU A 79 8.74 -4.24 8.70
CA LEU A 79 9.07 -5.31 9.63
C LEU A 79 8.68 -4.87 11.05
N TRP A 80 8.01 -5.75 11.79
CA TRP A 80 7.60 -5.46 13.16
C TRP A 80 8.69 -5.82 14.17
N CYS A 81 8.73 -5.11 15.30
CA CYS A 81 9.79 -5.24 16.31
C CYS A 81 9.94 -6.67 16.85
N THR A 82 8.85 -7.44 16.93
CA THR A 82 8.87 -8.84 17.39
C THR A 82 9.27 -9.85 16.30
N GLN A 83 9.69 -9.35 15.13
CA GLN A 83 10.06 -10.14 13.96
C GLN A 83 11.47 -9.79 13.47
N CYS A 84 12.24 -8.99 14.23
CA CYS A 84 13.60 -8.57 13.89
C CYS A 84 14.66 -9.65 14.22
N HIS A 85 14.33 -10.91 14.03
CA HIS A 85 15.25 -12.03 14.26
C HIS A 85 15.99 -12.34 12.97
N PRO A 86 17.32 -12.09 12.88
CA PRO A 86 18.06 -12.29 11.63
C PRO A 86 18.24 -13.78 11.26
N ASP A 87 18.22 -14.68 12.24
CA ASP A 87 18.63 -16.09 12.11
C ASP A 87 17.54 -17.11 12.50
N LEU A 88 16.30 -16.67 12.72
CA LEU A 88 15.16 -17.54 13.04
C LEU A 88 14.29 -17.85 11.83
#